data_AF-A0A969JYL4-F1
#
_entry.id   AF-A0A969JYL4-F1
#
_cell.length_a   1.000
_cell.length_b   1.000
_cell.length_c   1.000
_cell.angle_alpha   90.00
_cell.angle_beta   90.00
_cell.angle_gamma   90.00
#
_symmetry.space_group_name_H-M   'P 1'
#
loop_
_entity.id
_entity.type
_entity.pdbx_description
1 polymer ?
#
loop_
_entity_poly.entity_id
_entity_poly.type
_entity_poly.pdbx_seq_one_letter_code
_entity_poly.pdbx_strand_id
1 'polypeptide(L)'
;MRPTFINGDEIGLPGRHDPDCRRAFPWAEPSTWNMELREWYRQCIQLRQEVPALRRGDFQIVYSDKAVVVYQRQYQGQTAVIAFNIADQDTTITLFPNLCQPFARTNDTVW
;
A
#
# COMPACT_ATOMS: atom_id res chain seq x y z
N MET A 1 2.63 5.36 9.75
CA MET A 1 1.24 4.86 9.81
C MET A 1 1.22 3.33 9.84
N ARG A 2 0.33 2.71 10.62
CA ARG A 2 0.07 1.25 10.60
C ARG A 2 -1.24 1.01 9.85
N PRO A 3 -1.30 0.08 8.88
CA PRO A 3 -2.55 -0.26 8.21
C PRO A 3 -3.51 -0.90 9.21
N THR A 4 -4.78 -0.57 9.10
CA THR A 4 -5.90 -1.13 9.87
C THR A 4 -6.93 -1.65 8.89
N PHE A 5 -7.45 -2.85 9.12
CA PHE A 5 -8.49 -3.47 8.31
C PHE A 5 -9.79 -3.53 9.11
N ILE A 6 -10.93 -3.30 8.47
CA ILE A 6 -12.23 -3.57 9.06
C ILE A 6 -12.59 -5.02 8.75
N ASN A 7 -13.16 -5.72 9.73
CA ASN A 7 -13.52 -7.13 9.57
C ASN A 7 -14.54 -7.29 8.42
N GLY A 8 -14.18 -8.05 7.39
CA GLY A 8 -15.01 -8.22 6.20
C GLY A 8 -14.45 -7.53 4.96
N ASP A 9 -13.55 -6.54 5.09
CA ASP A 9 -12.91 -5.87 3.95
C ASP A 9 -12.13 -6.86 3.08
N GLU A 10 -11.48 -7.84 3.70
CA GLU A 10 -10.65 -8.84 3.03
C GLU A 10 -11.47 -9.86 2.23
N ILE A 11 -12.77 -9.98 2.50
CA ILE A 11 -13.69 -10.83 1.74
C ILE A 11 -14.67 -10.02 0.87
N GLY A 12 -14.54 -8.69 0.84
CA GLY A 12 -15.41 -7.80 0.08
C GLY A 12 -16.81 -7.63 0.66
N LEU A 13 -16.96 -7.71 2.00
CA LEU A 13 -18.24 -7.54 2.68
C LEU A 13 -18.78 -6.13 2.42
N PRO A 14 -19.95 -5.97 1.77
CA PRO A 14 -20.50 -4.65 1.48
C PRO A 14 -21.04 -4.00 2.75
N GLY A 15 -20.90 -2.67 2.84
CA GLY A 15 -21.51 -1.86 3.88
C GLY A 15 -21.57 -0.39 3.46
N ARG A 16 -22.62 0.33 3.89
CA ARG A 16 -22.77 1.79 3.71
C ARG A 16 -22.50 2.54 5.01
N HIS A 17 -23.33 3.51 5.36
CA HIS A 17 -23.24 4.23 6.63
C HIS A 17 -23.73 3.37 7.78
N ASP A 18 -23.42 3.81 8.99
CA ASP A 18 -23.95 3.20 10.22
C ASP A 18 -25.48 3.04 10.14
N PRO A 19 -26.04 1.86 10.49
CA PRO A 19 -25.38 0.70 11.10
C PRO A 19 -24.81 -0.32 10.09
N ASP A 20 -24.99 -0.10 8.79
CA ASP A 20 -24.70 -1.06 7.72
C ASP A 20 -23.20 -1.38 7.55
N CYS A 21 -22.31 -0.49 7.98
CA CYS A 21 -20.86 -0.76 8.02
C CYS A 21 -20.43 -1.78 9.10
N ARG A 22 -21.37 -2.27 9.92
CA ARG A 22 -21.10 -3.19 11.04
C ARG A 22 -21.75 -4.56 10.86
N ARG A 23 -21.97 -4.99 9.62
CA ARG A 23 -22.56 -6.31 9.33
C ARG A 23 -21.76 -7.43 10.01
N ALA A 24 -22.49 -8.44 10.46
CA ALA A 24 -21.87 -9.64 11.01
C ALA A 24 -21.06 -10.34 9.91
N PHE A 25 -19.91 -10.89 10.30
CA PHE A 25 -19.07 -11.64 9.38
C PHE A 25 -19.77 -12.94 8.96
N PRO A 26 -19.85 -13.26 7.65
CA PRO A 26 -20.62 -14.40 7.14
C PRO A 26 -19.85 -15.72 7.28
N TRP A 27 -19.58 -16.15 8.51
CA TRP A 27 -18.85 -17.40 8.81
C TRP A 27 -19.55 -18.66 8.29
N ALA A 28 -20.88 -18.66 8.29
CA ALA A 28 -21.70 -19.78 7.84
C ALA A 28 -21.76 -19.90 6.31
N GLU A 29 -21.32 -18.87 5.58
CA GLU A 29 -21.45 -18.79 4.11
C GLU A 29 -20.10 -18.46 3.43
N PRO A 30 -19.05 -19.30 3.56
CA PRO A 30 -17.76 -19.03 2.91
C PRO A 30 -17.83 -18.87 1.39
N SER A 31 -18.86 -19.43 0.74
CA SER A 31 -19.12 -19.26 -0.69
C SER A 31 -19.41 -17.81 -1.10
N THR A 32 -19.77 -16.94 -0.15
CA THR A 32 -20.00 -15.50 -0.41
C THR A 32 -18.72 -14.68 -0.37
N TRP A 33 -17.60 -15.27 0.05
CA TRP A 33 -16.36 -14.54 0.23
C TRP A 33 -15.67 -14.33 -1.11
N ASN A 34 -15.19 -13.11 -1.35
CA ASN A 34 -14.27 -12.86 -2.43
C ASN A 34 -12.88 -13.44 -2.10
N MET A 35 -12.64 -14.69 -2.51
CA MET A 35 -11.40 -15.41 -2.23
C MET A 35 -10.18 -14.83 -2.95
N GLU A 36 -10.38 -14.23 -4.12
CA GLU A 36 -9.30 -13.54 -4.86
C GLU A 36 -8.83 -12.31 -4.08
N LEU A 37 -9.77 -11.50 -3.60
CA LEU A 37 -9.46 -10.34 -2.77
C LEU A 37 -8.77 -10.77 -1.47
N ARG A 38 -9.26 -11.81 -0.82
CA ARG A 38 -8.66 -12.34 0.42
C ARG A 38 -7.21 -12.78 0.21
N GLU A 39 -6.95 -13.46 -0.89
CA GLU A 39 -5.61 -13.91 -1.25
C GLU A 39 -4.70 -12.73 -1.58
N TRP A 40 -5.20 -11.73 -2.29
CA TRP A 40 -4.47 -10.48 -2.53
C TRP A 40 -4.08 -9.77 -1.23
N TYR A 41 -5.00 -9.65 -0.26
CA TYR A 41 -4.70 -9.12 1.07
C TYR A 41 -3.59 -9.92 1.77
N ARG A 42 -3.66 -11.26 1.71
CA ARG A 42 -2.65 -12.15 2.28
C ARG A 42 -1.27 -11.90 1.68
N GLN A 43 -1.19 -11.75 0.36
CA GLN A 43 0.05 -11.44 -0.35
C GLN A 43 0.61 -10.07 0.04
N CYS A 44 -0.23 -9.03 0.14
CA CYS A 44 0.21 -7.71 0.59
C CYS A 44 0.72 -7.72 2.04
N ILE A 45 0.05 -8.46 2.94
CA ILE A 45 0.48 -8.62 4.33
C ILE A 45 1.83 -9.34 4.39
N GLN A 46 1.98 -10.44 3.63
CA GLN A 46 3.21 -11.20 3.55
C GLN A 46 4.37 -10.33 3.03
N LEU A 47 4.18 -9.63 1.91
CA LEU A 47 5.18 -8.71 1.36
C LEU A 47 5.59 -7.64 2.38
N ARG A 48 4.61 -7.07 3.11
CA ARG A 48 4.89 -6.09 4.17
C ARG A 48 5.71 -6.68 5.31
N GLN A 49 5.52 -7.96 5.65
CA GLN A 49 6.30 -8.64 6.68
C GLN A 49 7.72 -8.94 6.21
N GLU A 50 7.89 -9.38 4.96
CA GLU A 50 9.17 -9.76 4.37
C GLU A 50 10.06 -8.57 4.02
N VAL A 51 9.48 -7.40 3.75
CA VAL A 51 10.21 -6.18 3.36
C VAL A 51 10.14 -5.12 4.48
N PRO A 52 11.09 -5.09 5.44
CA PRO A 52 11.17 -4.08 6.50
C PRO A 52 11.00 -2.63 6.05
N ALA A 53 11.50 -2.24 4.88
CA ALA A 53 11.34 -0.90 4.31
C ALA A 53 9.86 -0.51 4.14
N LEU A 54 8.99 -1.46 3.82
CA LEU A 54 7.54 -1.22 3.72
C LEU A 54 6.87 -0.97 5.08
N ARG A 55 7.54 -1.29 6.19
CA ARG A 55 7.04 -1.01 7.55
C ARG A 55 7.70 0.22 8.15
N ARG A 56 9.03 0.29 8.08
CA ARG A 56 9.86 1.20 8.88
C ARG A 56 10.67 2.21 8.06
N GLY A 57 10.68 2.11 6.73
CA GLY A 57 11.56 2.95 5.92
C GLY A 57 11.12 4.40 5.81
N ASP A 58 12.06 5.33 5.70
CA ASP A 58 11.72 6.72 5.41
C ASP A 58 11.06 6.81 4.03
N PHE A 59 10.15 7.76 3.84
CA PHE A 59 9.27 7.84 2.67
C PHE A 59 9.64 9.06 1.82
N GLN A 60 9.69 8.87 0.49
CA GLN A 60 9.86 9.98 -0.47
C GLN A 60 9.09 9.71 -1.76
N ILE A 61 8.33 10.70 -2.22
CA ILE A 61 7.75 10.69 -3.56
C ILE A 61 8.86 10.94 -4.58
N VAL A 62 8.99 10.04 -5.55
CA VAL A 62 9.98 10.10 -6.63
C VAL A 62 9.35 10.64 -7.91
N TYR A 63 8.08 10.31 -8.14
CA TYR A 63 7.33 10.75 -9.28
C TYR A 63 5.86 10.89 -8.90
N SER A 64 5.20 11.93 -9.41
CA SER A 64 3.77 12.08 -9.28
C SER A 64 3.23 12.88 -10.45
N ASP A 65 2.21 12.38 -11.12
CA ASP A 65 1.39 13.12 -12.06
C ASP A 65 -0.10 12.95 -11.73
N LYS A 66 -0.99 13.12 -12.72
CA LYS A 66 -2.44 13.00 -12.53
C LYS A 66 -2.91 11.57 -12.23
N ALA A 67 -2.22 10.55 -12.73
CA ALA A 67 -2.67 9.16 -12.67
C ALA A 67 -1.63 8.21 -12.06
N VAL A 68 -0.38 8.61 -11.98
CA VAL A 68 0.71 7.79 -11.51
C VAL A 68 1.38 8.45 -10.32
N VAL A 69 1.57 7.66 -9.25
CA VAL A 69 2.41 8.03 -8.12
C VAL A 69 3.45 6.94 -7.91
N VAL A 70 4.70 7.36 -7.80
CA VAL A 70 5.82 6.50 -7.40
C VAL A 70 6.49 7.09 -6.19
N TYR A 71 6.67 6.25 -5.18
CA TYR A 71 7.45 6.61 -4.02
C TYR A 71 8.44 5.51 -3.68
N GLN A 72 9.52 5.89 -2.99
CA GLN A 72 10.46 4.95 -2.43
C GLN A 72 10.35 4.94 -0.91
N ARG A 73 10.66 3.77 -0.33
CA ARG A 73 10.93 3.62 1.10
C ARG A 73 12.29 2.98 1.32
N GLN A 74 13.08 3.55 2.24
CA GLN A 74 14.41 3.02 2.56
C GLN A 74 14.56 2.74 4.05
N TYR A 75 15.05 1.55 4.41
CA TYR A 75 15.32 1.15 5.79
C TYR A 75 16.54 0.26 5.87
N GLN A 76 17.57 0.67 6.62
CA GLN A 76 18.78 -0.14 6.86
C GLN A 76 19.40 -0.74 5.59
N GLY A 77 19.55 0.08 4.54
CA GLY A 77 20.12 -0.35 3.25
C GLY A 77 19.16 -1.10 2.33
N GLN A 78 17.95 -1.44 2.79
CA GLN A 78 16.90 -1.97 1.94
C GLN A 78 16.09 -0.82 1.32
N THR A 79 15.91 -0.86 0.00
CA THR A 79 15.07 0.08 -0.75
C THR A 79 13.90 -0.65 -1.39
N ALA A 80 12.69 -0.13 -1.20
CA ALA A 80 11.48 -0.54 -1.90
C ALA A 80 10.98 0.63 -2.75
N VAL A 81 10.70 0.40 -4.03
CA VAL A 81 10.05 1.36 -4.92
C VAL A 81 8.63 0.86 -5.19
N ILE A 82 7.64 1.71 -4.95
CA ILE A 82 6.23 1.40 -5.09
C ILE A 82 5.65 2.36 -6.12
N ALA A 83 4.98 1.81 -7.13
CA ALA A 83 4.30 2.57 -8.18
C ALA A 83 2.81 2.20 -8.19
N PHE A 84 1.96 3.21 -8.25
CA PHE A 84 0.52 3.06 -8.45
C PHE A 84 0.12 3.80 -9.71
N ASN A 85 -0.67 3.15 -10.56
CA ASN A 85 -1.35 3.74 -11.70
C ASN A 85 -2.86 3.64 -11.45
N ILE A 86 -3.54 4.78 -11.43
CA ILE A 86 -5.00 4.87 -11.24
C ILE A 86 -5.76 5.08 -12.55
N ALA A 87 -5.07 5.13 -13.69
CA ALA A 87 -5.73 5.17 -15.00
C ALA A 87 -6.16 3.76 -15.43
N ASP A 88 -7.19 3.71 -16.27
CA ASP A 88 -7.69 2.46 -16.88
C ASP A 88 -6.82 1.97 -18.05
N GLN A 89 -5.63 2.57 -18.23
CA GLN A 89 -4.69 2.27 -19.30
C GLN A 89 -3.28 2.16 -18.78
N ASP A 90 -2.49 1.29 -19.40
CA ASP A 90 -1.07 1.14 -19.11
C ASP A 90 -0.32 2.45 -19.37
N THR A 91 0.59 2.78 -18.45
CA THR A 91 1.43 3.98 -18.52
C THR A 91 2.88 3.61 -18.28
N THR A 92 3.75 3.99 -19.21
CA THR A 92 5.20 3.82 -19.08
C THR A 92 5.81 5.12 -18.59
N ILE A 93 6.58 5.04 -17.52
CA ILE A 93 7.36 6.15 -16.99
C ILE A 93 8.85 5.77 -16.92
N THR A 94 9.72 6.76 -17.14
CA THR A 94 11.15 6.61 -16.93
C THR A 94 11.52 7.36 -15.67
N LEU A 95 12.04 6.64 -14.69
CA LEU A 95 12.50 7.25 -13.44
C LEU A 95 13.99 7.59 -13.55
N PHE A 96 14.41 8.66 -12.87
CA PHE A 96 15.82 9.09 -12.88
C PHE A 96 16.74 8.06 -12.20
N PRO A 97 18.00 7.92 -12.67
CA PRO A 97 18.93 6.89 -12.20
C PRO A 97 19.42 7.08 -10.75
N ASN A 98 19.14 8.22 -10.11
CA ASN A 98 19.47 8.47 -8.70
C ASN A 98 18.46 7.89 -7.71
N LEU A 99 17.45 7.16 -8.20
CA LEU A 99 16.69 6.21 -7.39
C LEU A 99 17.63 5.28 -6.62
N CYS A 100 17.28 4.98 -5.37
CA CYS A 100 18.08 4.17 -4.44
C CYS A 100 19.30 4.85 -3.78
N GLN A 101 19.56 6.14 -4.03
CA GLN A 101 20.52 6.85 -3.18
C GLN A 101 19.92 7.12 -1.78
N PRO A 102 20.73 7.07 -0.71
CA PRO A 102 20.28 7.46 0.63
C PRO A 102 19.69 8.88 0.59
N PHE A 103 18.61 9.10 1.33
CA PHE A 103 18.05 10.45 1.49
C PHE A 103 19.16 11.42 1.93
N ALA A 104 19.38 12.48 1.17
CA ALA A 104 20.21 13.58 1.62
C ALA A 104 19.54 14.16 2.87
N ARG A 105 20.19 14.04 4.03
CA ARG A 105 19.71 14.73 5.25
C ARG A 105 19.89 16.23 4.99
N THR A 106 18.81 16.91 4.60
CA THR A 106 18.79 18.38 4.68
C THR A 106 18.79 18.73 6.15
N ASN A 107 19.91 19.24 6.65
CA ASN A 107 20.10 19.69 8.02
C ASN A 107 19.39 21.04 8.30
N ASP A 108 18.25 21.29 7.64
CA ASP A 108 17.56 22.56 7.73
C ASP A 108 16.08 22.30 8.01
N THR A 109 15.69 22.40 9.28
CA THR A 109 14.75 23.43 9.79
C THR A 109 14.33 23.03 11.20
N VAL A 110 14.78 23.84 12.15
CA VAL A 110 14.30 23.93 13.53
C VAL A 110 12.81 24.30 13.50
N TRP A 111 11.98 23.58 14.23
CA TRP A 111 10.69 24.08 14.72
C TRP A 111 10.74 24.09 16.24
#